data_AF-A0A960SXB6-F1
#
_entry.id   AF-A0A960SXB6-F1
#
_cell.length_a   1.000
_cell.length_b   1.000
_cell.length_c   1.000
_cell.angle_alpha   90.00
_cell.angle_beta   90.00
_cell.angle_gamma   90.00
#
_symmetry.space_group_name_H-M   'P 1'
#
loop_
_entity.id
_entity.type
_entity.pdbx_description
1 polymer ?
#
loop_
_entity_poly.entity_id
_entity_poly.type
_entity_poly.pdbx_seq_one_letter_code
_entity_poly.pdbx_strand_id
1 'polypeptide(L)'
;FRGRRKGEVDTVARDGTLLLFVEVKTRREGAKIRPFDAVDKTKRELIERGANDWLRRLRRRDLPWRFDVIEIYLEDGEKPRVNHIRDAF
;
A
#
# COMPACT_ATOMS: atom_id res chain seq x y z
N PHE A 1 8.62 -2.36 4.69
CA PHE A 1 8.81 -3.65 5.39
C PHE A 1 9.12 -4.76 4.39
N ARG A 2 10.17 -5.56 4.62
CA ARG A 2 10.45 -6.77 3.82
C ARG A 2 10.40 -8.00 4.72
N GLY A 3 9.47 -8.90 4.43
CA GLY A 3 9.23 -10.12 5.18
C GLY A 3 9.96 -11.32 4.59
N ARG A 4 9.80 -12.48 5.24
CA ARG A 4 10.30 -13.76 4.70
C ARG A 4 9.62 -14.09 3.36
N ARG A 5 10.28 -14.92 2.53
CA ARG A 5 9.76 -15.40 1.22
C ARG A 5 9.34 -14.27 0.27
N LYS A 6 10.17 -13.21 0.19
CA LYS A 6 9.96 -12.04 -0.69
C LYS A 6 8.68 -11.24 -0.42
N GLY A 7 8.04 -11.38 0.75
CA GLY A 7 6.92 -10.50 1.10
C GLY A 7 7.39 -9.06 1.29
N GLU A 8 6.59 -8.09 0.87
CA GLU A 8 6.92 -6.68 1.03
C GLU A 8 5.68 -5.85 1.34
N VAL A 9 5.83 -4.80 2.13
CA VAL A 9 4.80 -3.77 2.32
C VAL A 9 5.55 -2.46 2.36
N ASP A 10 5.18 -1.48 1.55
CA ASP A 10 5.89 -0.19 1.57
C ASP A 10 5.70 0.50 2.92
N THR A 11 4.45 0.75 3.28
CA THR A 11 4.07 1.47 4.50
C THR A 11 3.05 0.67 5.31
N VAL A 12 3.27 0.61 6.62
CA VAL A 12 2.25 0.15 7.58
C VAL A 12 1.84 1.36 8.40
N ALA A 13 0.57 1.72 8.32
CA ALA A 13 -0.02 2.82 9.09
C ALA A 13 -1.12 2.31 10.02
N ARG A 14 -1.56 3.17 10.93
CA ARG A 14 -2.62 2.85 11.88
C ARG A 14 -3.56 4.04 12.04
N ASP A 15 -4.86 3.77 11.91
CA ASP A 15 -5.94 4.71 12.19
C ASP A 15 -6.83 4.11 13.29
N GLY A 16 -6.69 4.61 14.52
CA GLY A 16 -7.33 4.01 15.69
C GLY A 16 -6.98 2.54 15.88
N THR A 17 -7.94 1.64 15.67
CA THR A 17 -7.75 0.17 15.74
C THR A 17 -7.50 -0.48 14.38
N LEU A 18 -7.65 0.25 13.28
CA LEU A 18 -7.46 -0.25 11.92
C LEU A 18 -5.99 -0.15 11.52
N LEU A 19 -5.41 -1.25 11.08
CA LEU A 19 -4.10 -1.28 10.44
C LEU A 19 -4.25 -1.13 8.92
N LEU A 20 -3.38 -0.32 8.33
CA LEU A 20 -3.36 -0.06 6.89
C LEU A 20 -2.05 -0.59 6.32
N PHE A 21 -2.14 -1.55 5.40
CA PHE A 21 -1.01 -2.00 4.60
C PHE A 21 -1.06 -1.24 3.27
N VAL A 22 -0.16 -0.29 3.10
CA VAL A 22 -0.24 0.70 2.02
C VAL A 22 0.88 0.49 1.02
N GLU A 23 0.50 0.34 -0.24
CA GLU A 23 1.40 0.46 -1.39
C GLU A 23 1.42 1.92 -1.87
N VAL A 24 2.62 2.47 -2.13
CA VAL A 24 2.76 3.86 -2.59
C VAL A 24 3.17 3.90 -4.05
N LYS A 25 2.42 4.63 -4.88
CA LYS A 25 2.70 4.78 -6.31
C LYS A 25 2.89 6.23 -6.69
N THR A 26 4.08 6.56 -7.18
CA THR A 26 4.36 7.89 -7.72
C THR A 26 3.91 7.99 -9.19
N ARG A 27 3.26 9.10 -9.55
CA ARG A 27 2.74 9.41 -10.88
C ARG A 27 3.28 10.77 -11.33
N ARG A 28 3.43 10.95 -12.65
CA ARG A 28 3.63 12.27 -13.27
C ARG A 28 2.28 12.82 -13.73
N GLU A 29 2.14 14.14 -13.72
CA GLU A 29 0.96 14.83 -14.26
C GLU A 29 0.67 14.37 -15.71
N GLY A 30 -0.60 14.15 -16.05
CA GLY A 30 -1.00 13.69 -17.39
C GLY A 30 -0.79 12.19 -17.68
N ALA A 31 -0.26 11.41 -16.74
CA ALA A 31 -0.29 9.96 -16.86
C ALA A 31 -1.75 9.47 -16.87
N LYS A 32 -2.27 9.06 -18.04
CA LYS A 32 -3.53 8.33 -18.14
C LYS A 32 -3.48 7.18 -17.13
N ILE A 33 -4.46 7.10 -16.22
CA ILE A 33 -4.60 5.96 -15.30
C ILE A 33 -4.71 4.72 -16.18
N ARG A 34 -3.63 3.94 -16.33
CA ARG A 34 -3.68 2.72 -17.12
C ARG A 34 -4.25 1.63 -16.21
N PRO A 35 -5.12 0.74 -16.70
CA PRO A 35 -5.50 -0.46 -15.95
C PRO A 35 -4.28 -1.29 -15.49
N PHE A 36 -3.17 -1.26 -16.26
CA PHE A 36 -1.89 -1.88 -15.91
C PHE A 36 -1.19 -1.27 -14.69
N ASP A 37 -1.58 -0.07 -14.27
CA ASP A 37 -0.99 0.63 -13.14
C ASP A 37 -1.61 0.24 -11.79
N ALA A 38 -2.67 -0.59 -11.81
CA ALA A 38 -3.22 -1.23 -10.63
C ALA A 38 -2.16 -2.12 -9.94
N VAL A 39 -2.39 -2.45 -8.68
CA VAL A 39 -1.61 -3.50 -8.03
C VAL A 39 -2.01 -4.81 -8.70
N ASP A 40 -1.13 -5.36 -9.54
CA ASP A 40 -1.36 -6.62 -10.24
C ASP A 40 -1.38 -7.80 -9.26
N LYS A 41 -1.82 -8.96 -9.74
CA LYS A 41 -1.94 -10.17 -8.90
C LYS A 41 -0.62 -10.52 -8.20
N THR A 42 0.49 -10.47 -8.92
CA THR A 42 1.82 -10.81 -8.38
C THR A 42 2.21 -9.88 -7.23
N LYS A 43 1.97 -8.58 -7.40
CA LYS A 43 2.26 -7.56 -6.39
C LYS A 43 1.31 -7.68 -5.19
N ARG A 44 0.02 -7.96 -5.40
CA ARG A 44 -0.93 -8.23 -4.31
C ARG A 44 -0.46 -9.40 -3.45
N GLU A 45 -0.05 -10.51 -4.07
CA GLU A 45 0.47 -11.67 -3.35
C GLU A 45 1.74 -11.36 -2.53
N LEU A 46 2.64 -10.51 -3.05
CA LEU A 46 3.82 -10.04 -2.31
C LEU A 46 3.42 -9.19 -1.10
N ILE A 47 2.44 -8.31 -1.28
CA ILE A 47 1.89 -7.44 -0.23
C ILE A 47 1.21 -8.26 0.86
N GLU A 48 0.34 -9.19 0.50
CA GLU A 48 -0.32 -10.10 1.43
C GLU A 48 0.68 -10.93 2.23
N ARG A 49 1.72 -11.46 1.59
CA ARG A 49 2.79 -12.19 2.28
C ARG A 49 3.53 -11.29 3.28
N GLY A 50 3.82 -10.05 2.88
CA GLY A 50 4.47 -9.05 3.73
C GLY A 50 3.60 -8.69 4.93
N ALA A 51 2.33 -8.37 4.71
CA ALA A 51 1.36 -8.03 5.75
C ALA A 51 1.19 -9.18 6.75
N ASN A 52 1.03 -10.41 6.28
CA ASN A 52 0.96 -11.59 7.14
C ASN A 52 2.23 -11.78 8.00
N ASP A 53 3.43 -11.54 7.44
CA ASP A 53 4.67 -11.62 8.22
C ASP A 53 4.80 -10.49 9.24
N TRP A 54 4.31 -9.30 8.90
CA TRP A 54 4.27 -8.17 9.81
C TRP A 54 3.28 -8.42 10.96
N LEU A 55 2.05 -8.87 10.67
CA LEU A 55 1.02 -9.22 11.64
C LEU A 55 1.47 -10.34 12.60
N ARG A 56 2.24 -11.32 12.13
CA ARG A 56 2.78 -12.38 13.01
C ARG A 56 3.71 -11.84 14.11
N ARG A 57 4.33 -10.68 13.89
CA ARG A 57 5.23 -10.03 14.87
C ARG A 57 4.46 -9.20 15.91
N LEU A 58 3.19 -8.87 15.63
CA LEU A 58 2.32 -8.25 16.60
C LEU A 58 1.92 -9.27 17.68
N ARG A 59 2.02 -8.84 18.94
CA ARG A 59 1.51 -9.60 20.10
C ARG A 59 -0.03 -9.58 20.18
N ARG A 60 -0.69 -8.64 19.48
CA ARG A 60 -2.15 -8.55 19.35
C ARG A 60 -2.56 -8.91 17.93
N ARG A 61 -3.30 -10.01 17.78
CA ARG A 61 -3.65 -10.61 16.48
C ARG A 61 -5.04 -10.24 15.98
N ASP A 62 -5.77 -9.46 16.75
CA ASP A 62 -7.20 -9.16 16.61
C ASP A 62 -7.47 -7.72 16.14
N LEU A 63 -6.51 -7.10 15.44
CA LEU A 63 -6.73 -5.79 14.84
C LEU A 63 -7.32 -5.95 13.43
N PRO A 64 -8.41 -5.24 13.10
CA PRO A 64 -8.87 -5.17 11.73
C PRO A 64 -7.78 -4.53 10.86
N TRP A 65 -7.72 -4.94 9.60
CA TRP A 65 -6.76 -4.41 8.64
C TRP A 65 -7.32 -4.38 7.22
N ARG A 66 -6.74 -3.55 6.36
CA ARG A 66 -7.03 -3.50 4.92
C ARG A 66 -5.79 -3.14 4.09
N PHE A 67 -5.91 -3.32 2.78
CA PHE A 67 -4.91 -2.88 1.81
C PHE A 67 -5.34 -1.60 1.12
N ASP A 68 -4.49 -0.58 1.19
CA ASP A 68 -4.73 0.72 0.55
C ASP A 68 -3.65 0.99 -0.50
N VAL A 69 -3.97 1.87 -1.44
CA VAL A 69 -2.99 2.45 -2.37
C VAL A 69 -2.98 3.96 -2.18
N ILE A 70 -1.79 4.53 -2.01
CA ILE A 70 -1.58 5.97 -2.07
C ILE A 70 -0.92 6.30 -3.40
N GLU A 71 -1.57 7.13 -4.21
CA GLU A 71 -0.98 7.70 -5.40
C GLU A 71 -0.48 9.11 -5.12
N ILE A 72 0.78 9.37 -5.48
CA ILE A 72 1.42 10.67 -5.33
C ILE A 72 1.66 11.23 -6.73
N TYR A 73 0.94 12.30 -7.08
CA TYR A 73 1.13 13.03 -8.33
C TYR A 73 2.15 14.13 -8.08
N LEU A 74 3.24 14.08 -8.85
CA LEU A 74 4.31 15.07 -8.80
C LEU A 74 4.24 15.97 -10.03
N GLU A 75 4.29 17.27 -9.76
CA GLU A 75 4.42 18.35 -10.73
C GLU A 75 5.53 19.29 -10.24
N ASP A 76 6.39 19.73 -11.16
CA ASP A 76 7.55 20.55 -10.81
C ASP A 76 7.10 21.93 -10.33
N GLY A 77 7.59 22.35 -9.16
CA GLY A 77 7.23 23.65 -8.56
C GLY A 77 5.92 23.66 -7.77
N GLU A 78 5.13 22.58 -7.83
CA GLU A 78 3.85 22.45 -7.14
C GLU A 78 3.92 21.49 -5.94
N LYS A 79 2.98 21.63 -5.02
CA LYS A 79 2.85 20.67 -3.91
C LYS A 79 2.35 19.33 -4.45
N PRO A 80 2.93 18.18 -4.02
CA PRO A 80 2.44 16.88 -4.41
C PRO A 80 0.96 16.70 -4.10
N ARG A 81 0.18 16.26 -5.10
CA ARG A 81 -1.22 15.89 -4.91
C ARG A 81 -1.29 14.42 -4.52
N VAL A 82 -2.02 14.13 -3.45
CA VAL A 82 -2.17 12.77 -2.92
C VAL A 82 -3.59 12.26 -3.17
N ASN A 83 -3.70 11.08 -3.77
CA ASN A 83 -4.96 10.34 -3.90
C ASN A 83 -4.87 9.07 -3.03
N HIS A 84 -5.83 8.89 -2.12
CA HIS A 84 -5.89 7.73 -1.23
C HIS A 84 -7.02 6.80 -1.66
N ILE A 85 -6.64 5.67 -2.26
CA ILE A 85 -7.56 4.61 -2.65
C ILE A 85 -7.63 3.62 -1.48
N ARG A 86 -8.76 3.62 -0.80
CA ARG A 86 -9.06 2.74 0.34
C ARG A 86 -9.57 1.39 -0.14
N ASP A 87 -9.26 0.33 0.59
CA ASP A 87 -9.78 -1.02 0.31
C ASP A 87 -9.53 -1.44 -1.15
N ALA A 88 -8.29 -1.20 -1.60
CA ALA A 88 -7.92 -1.30 -2.99
C ALA A 88 -7.93 -2.74 -3.52
N PHE A 89 -7.76 -3.73 -2.63
CA PHE A 89 -7.89 -5.17 -2.92
C PHE A 89 -7.96 -6.01 -1.63
#